data_AF-A0A950QMA4-F1
#
_entry.id   AF-A0A950QMA4-F1
#
_cell.length_a   1.000
_cell.length_b   1.000
_cell.length_c   1.000
_cell.angle_alpha   90.00
_cell.angle_beta   90.00
_cell.angle_gamma   90.00
#
_symmetry.space_group_name_H-M   'P 1'
#
loop_
_entity.id
_entity.type
_entity.pdbx_description
1 polymer ?
#
loop_
_entity_poly.entity_id
_entity_poly.type
_entity_poly.pdbx_seq_one_letter_code
_entity_poly.pdbx_strand_id
1 'polypeptide(L)' 'MAQRGLAKAILTDIHFVIPVLVLLGGIVLLVKLH' A
#
# COMPACT_ATOMS: atom_id res chain seq x y z
N MET A 1 -22.03 5.49 16.16
CA MET A 1 -21.74 5.75 14.73
C MET A 1 -20.26 6.07 14.44
N ALA A 2 -19.32 5.88 15.39
CA ALA A 2 -17.91 6.26 15.21
C ALA A 2 -17.05 5.24 14.40
N GLN A 3 -17.45 3.96 14.31
CA GLN A 3 -16.62 2.94 13.63
C GLN A 3 -16.56 3.06 12.10
N ARG A 4 -17.57 3.68 11.45
CA ARG A 4 -17.58 3.84 9.97
C ARG A 4 -16.46 4.75 9.47
N GLY A 5 -16.05 5.75 10.26
CA GLY A 5 -14.93 6.64 9.93
C GLY A 5 -13.58 5.94 9.99
N LEU A 6 -13.35 5.13 11.03
CA LEU A 6 -12.12 4.33 11.20
C LEU A 6 -11.97 3.27 10.10
N ALA A 7 -13.05 2.55 9.78
CA ALA A 7 -13.00 1.54 8.71
C ALA A 7 -12.66 2.16 7.35
N LYS A 8 -13.23 3.35 7.04
CA LYS A 8 -12.91 4.08 5.81
C LYS A 8 -11.46 4.58 5.80
N ALA A 9 -10.94 5.09 6.92
CA ALA A 9 -9.54 5.50 7.04
C ALA A 9 -8.59 4.33 6.78
N ILE A 10 -8.78 3.19 7.48
CA ILE A 10 -7.98 1.97 7.32
C ILE A 10 -8.05 1.43 5.90
N LEU A 11 -9.26 1.38 5.30
CA LEU A 11 -9.40 1.01 3.89
C LEU A 11 -8.57 1.94 3.01
N THR A 12 -8.65 3.25 3.22
CA THR A 12 -7.89 4.23 2.40
C THR A 12 -6.39 4.04 2.58
N ASP A 13 -5.89 3.89 3.81
CA ASP A 13 -4.47 3.67 4.09
C ASP A 13 -3.96 2.37 3.45
N ILE A 14 -4.72 1.28 3.51
CA ILE A 14 -4.35 0.00 2.88
C ILE A 14 -4.30 0.12 1.35
N HIS A 15 -5.23 0.85 0.73
CA HIS A 15 -5.24 1.09 -0.72
C HIS A 15 -4.02 1.89 -1.22
N PHE A 16 -3.33 2.64 -0.35
CA PHE A 16 -2.10 3.35 -0.72
C PHE A 16 -0.84 2.59 -0.32
N VAL A 17 -0.84 1.91 0.83
CA VAL A 17 0.33 1.19 1.33
C VAL A 17 0.66 -0.02 0.44
N ILE A 18 -0.34 -0.80 0.01
CA ILE A 18 -0.11 -1.99 -0.82
C ILE A 18 0.52 -1.62 -2.17
N PRO A 19 -0.01 -0.67 -2.96
CA PRO A 19 0.62 -0.29 -4.23
C PRO A 19 2.03 0.26 -4.08
N VAL A 20 2.30 1.02 -3.00
CA VAL A 20 3.64 1.57 -2.74
C VAL A 20 4.63 0.45 -2.43
N LEU A 21 4.25 -0.54 -1.62
CA LEU A 21 5.10 -1.69 -1.33
C LEU A 21 5.38 -2.54 -2.58
N VAL A 22 4.37 -2.73 -3.43
CA VAL A 22 4.52 -3.45 -4.71
C VAL A 22 5.47 -2.71 -5.65
N LEU A 23 5.33 -1.38 -5.75
CA LEU A 23 6.21 -0.55 -6.59
C LEU A 23 7.66 -0.62 -6.11
N LEU A 24 7.90 -0.46 -4.81
CA LEU A 24 9.24 -0.55 -4.22
C LEU A 24 9.85 -1.94 -4.42
N GLY A 25 9.07 -3.00 -4.17
CA GLY A 25 9.49 -4.38 -4.41
C GLY A 25 9.88 -4.63 -5.87
N GLY A 26 9.07 -4.13 -6.82
CA GLY A 26 9.34 -4.23 -8.25
C GLY A 26 10.62 -3.51 -8.67
N ILE A 27 10.86 -2.30 -8.16
CA ILE A 27 12.10 -1.53 -8.42
C ILE A 27 13.33 -2.31 -7.91
N VAL A 28 13.26 -2.82 -6.67
CA VAL A 28 14.36 -3.61 -6.10
C VAL A 28 14.63 -4.86 -6.92
N LEU A 29 13.57 -5.55 -7.38
CA LEU A 29 13.71 -6.73 -8.21
C LEU A 29 14.38 -6.41 -9.55
N LEU A 30 13.96 -5.32 -10.21
CA LEU A 30 14.53 -4.85 -11.47
C LEU A 30 16.02 -4.52 -11.33
N VAL A 31 16.40 -3.80 -10.27
CA VAL A 31 17.80 -3.46 -9.99
C VAL A 31 18.65 -4.70 -9.72
N LYS A 32 18.08 -5.74 -9.10
CA LYS A 32 18.82 -6.96 -8.78
C LYS A 32 18.98 -7.91 -9.98
N LEU A 33 18.09 -7.80 -10.98
CA LEU A 33 18.07 -8.64 -12.18
C LEU A 33 18.83 -8.04 -13.37
N HIS A 34 19.03 -6.72 -13.39
CA HIS A 34 20.01 -6.06 -14.26
C HIS A 34 21.40 -6.11 -13.64
#